data_AF-A0A3E0IPY8-F1
#
_entry.id   AF-A0A3E0IPY8-F1
#
_cell.length_a   1.000
_cell.length_b   1.000
_cell.length_c   1.000
_cell.angle_alpha   90.00
_cell.angle_beta   90.00
_cell.angle_gamma   90.00
#
_symmetry.space_group_name_H-M   'P 1'
#
loop_
_entity.id
_entity.type
_entity.pdbx_description
1 polymer ?
#
loop_
_entity_poly.entity_id
_entity_poly.type
_entity_poly.pdbx_seq_one_letter_code
_entity_poly.pdbx_strand_id
1 'polypeptide(L)'
;SLLKPVNTDTSIWGVLYYSLMSFVFILTFSFLLGMVYVLYSKLHRLYVLVTILLFLLAPIVYIPNVSNTILTHILMMNPVYYLVNGMQQSVIVGHDALNHISYHFYFYSFMGLMVVFCFALKDYVSQLRPNEHGVHHKDNQ
;
A
#
# COMPACT_ATOMS: atom_id res chain seq x y z
N SER A 1 -30.13 -4.55 -31.08
CA SER A 1 -30.31 -4.23 -29.65
C SER A 1 -28.93 -3.83 -29.09
N LEU A 2 -28.26 -2.78 -29.54
CA LEU A 2 -28.62 -1.35 -29.64
C LEU A 2 -29.31 -0.85 -28.36
N LEU A 3 -28.52 -0.15 -27.55
CA LEU A 3 -28.88 0.54 -26.29
C LEU A 3 -29.17 -0.38 -25.10
N LYS A 4 -28.12 -1.04 -24.56
CA LYS A 4 -28.10 -1.28 -23.13
C LYS A 4 -27.95 0.11 -22.48
N PRO A 5 -28.88 0.56 -21.62
CA PRO A 5 -28.78 1.89 -21.05
C PRO A 5 -27.45 1.97 -20.31
N VAL A 6 -26.76 3.08 -20.53
CA VAL A 6 -25.60 3.52 -19.76
C VAL A 6 -26.05 3.93 -18.35
N ASN A 7 -26.83 3.07 -17.68
CA ASN A 7 -26.85 2.95 -16.24
C ASN A 7 -25.49 2.38 -15.84
N THR A 8 -24.48 3.22 -16.06
CA THR A 8 -23.22 3.17 -15.36
C THR A 8 -23.62 3.58 -13.96
N ASP A 9 -24.05 2.62 -13.15
CA ASP A 9 -24.33 2.85 -11.74
C ASP A 9 -22.99 3.03 -11.01
N THR A 10 -22.05 3.79 -11.58
CA THR A 10 -20.78 4.16 -10.97
C THR A 10 -21.07 4.58 -9.56
N SER A 11 -20.57 3.80 -8.61
CA SER A 11 -20.78 4.14 -7.21
C SER A 11 -19.78 5.23 -6.88
N ILE A 12 -20.25 6.47 -6.97
CA ILE A 12 -19.50 7.66 -6.57
C ILE A 12 -18.92 7.47 -5.15
N TRP A 13 -19.67 6.78 -4.28
CA TRP A 13 -19.27 6.43 -2.92
C TRP A 13 -18.12 5.41 -2.88
N GLY A 14 -18.17 4.37 -3.70
CA GLY A 14 -17.07 3.41 -3.83
C GLY A 14 -15.81 4.08 -4.37
N VAL A 15 -15.92 4.91 -5.40
CA VAL A 15 -14.79 5.64 -5.99
C VAL A 15 -14.14 6.57 -4.94
N LEU A 16 -14.94 7.34 -4.21
CA LEU A 16 -14.44 8.21 -3.14
C LEU A 16 -13.77 7.41 -2.02
N TYR A 17 -14.38 6.31 -1.58
CA TYR A 17 -13.82 5.44 -0.55
C TYR A 17 -12.45 4.90 -0.96
N TYR A 18 -12.35 4.25 -2.13
CA TYR A 18 -11.10 3.66 -2.59
C TYR A 18 -10.04 4.71 -2.94
N SER A 19 -10.44 5.90 -3.39
CA SER A 19 -9.53 7.03 -3.60
C SER A 19 -8.92 7.53 -2.28
N LEU A 20 -9.74 7.73 -1.25
CA LEU A 20 -9.28 8.12 0.08
C LEU A 20 -8.35 7.05 0.69
N MET A 21 -8.74 5.77 0.61
CA MET A 21 -7.90 4.67 1.12
C MET A 21 -6.56 4.57 0.39
N SER A 22 -6.55 4.78 -0.93
CA SER A 22 -5.31 4.82 -1.72
C SER A 22 -4.41 5.98 -1.31
N PHE A 23 -4.99 7.16 -1.10
CA PHE A 23 -4.25 8.33 -0.64
C PHE A 23 -3.56 8.07 0.71
N VAL A 24 -4.29 7.55 1.70
CA VAL A 24 -3.73 7.24 3.03
C VAL A 24 -2.67 6.13 2.95
N PHE A 25 -2.88 5.12 2.12
CA PHE A 25 -1.91 4.05 1.88
C PHE A 25 -0.60 4.61 1.31
N ILE A 26 -0.68 5.43 0.25
CA ILE A 26 0.49 6.02 -0.40
C ILE A 26 1.27 6.91 0.56
N LEU A 27 0.59 7.73 1.38
CA LEU A 27 1.25 8.56 2.40
C LEU A 27 2.02 7.71 3.41
N THR A 28 1.38 6.67 3.93
CA THR A 28 1.99 5.77 4.94
C THR A 28 3.16 4.99 4.35
N PHE A 29 3.00 4.48 3.13
CA PHE A 29 4.04 3.76 2.41
C PHE A 29 5.23 4.66 2.05
N SER A 30 4.98 5.89 1.61
CA SER A 30 6.04 6.87 1.35
C SER A 30 6.83 7.21 2.61
N PHE A 31 6.15 7.37 3.75
CA PHE A 31 6.81 7.58 5.04
C PHE A 31 7.67 6.39 5.44
N LEU A 32 7.15 5.17 5.34
CA LEU A 32 7.88 3.93 5.64
C LEU A 32 9.18 3.85 4.83
N LEU A 33 9.06 4.02 3.51
CA LEU A 33 10.17 4.01 2.58
C LEU A 33 11.20 5.12 2.87
N GLY A 34 10.74 6.33 3.16
CA GLY A 34 11.61 7.46 3.54
C GLY A 34 12.44 7.17 4.80
N MET A 35 11.83 6.52 5.80
CA MET A 35 12.54 6.14 7.04
C MET A 35 13.57 5.03 6.80
N VAL A 36 13.22 4.03 5.98
CA VAL A 36 14.18 2.98 5.57
C VAL A 36 15.37 3.59 4.82
N TYR A 37 15.11 4.56 3.94
CA TYR A 37 16.16 5.26 3.20
C TYR A 37 17.13 6.01 4.11
N VAL A 38 16.61 6.75 5.11
CA VAL A 38 17.44 7.48 6.08
C VAL A 38 18.32 6.53 6.88
N LEU A 39 17.80 5.37 7.26
CA LEU A 39 18.50 4.41 8.09
C LEU A 39 19.61 3.66 7.34
N TYR A 40 19.39 3.35 6.06
CA TYR A 40 20.28 2.51 5.27
C TYR A 40 20.86 3.23 4.05
N SER A 41 21.46 4.41 4.23
CA SER A 41 22.07 5.19 3.14
C SER A 41 23.08 4.38 2.30
N LYS A 42 23.79 3.42 2.91
CA LYS A 42 24.72 2.49 2.23
C LYS A 42 24.03 1.42 1.37
N LEU A 43 22.74 1.15 1.58
CA LEU A 43 21.94 0.17 0.83
C LEU A 43 21.00 0.83 -0.19
N HIS A 44 21.24 2.08 -0.58
CA HIS A 44 20.42 2.81 -1.56
C HIS A 44 20.09 1.98 -2.82
N ARG A 45 21.07 1.25 -3.37
CA ARG A 45 20.86 0.36 -4.54
C ARG A 45 19.88 -0.79 -4.26
N LEU A 46 19.95 -1.39 -3.07
CA LEU A 46 19.03 -2.46 -2.66
C LEU A 46 17.62 -1.90 -2.43
N TYR A 47 17.51 -0.72 -1.81
CA TYR A 47 16.24 -0.03 -1.59
C TYR A 47 15.52 0.28 -2.92
N VAL A 48 16.23 0.81 -3.91
CA VAL A 48 15.67 1.09 -5.25
C VAL A 48 15.23 -0.23 -5.91
N LEU A 49 16.04 -1.28 -5.83
CA LEU A 49 15.70 -2.60 -6.36
C LEU A 49 14.42 -3.18 -5.71
N VAL A 50 14.31 -3.14 -4.39
CA VAL A 50 13.13 -3.62 -3.65
C VAL A 50 11.89 -2.81 -4.02
N THR A 51 12.02 -1.50 -4.20
CA THR A 51 10.91 -0.64 -4.63
C THR A 51 10.42 -0.99 -6.03
N ILE A 52 11.34 -1.21 -6.97
CA ILE A 52 11.03 -1.65 -8.34
C ILE A 52 10.38 -3.04 -8.31
N LEU A 53 10.92 -3.98 -7.53
CA LEU A 53 10.36 -5.32 -7.38
C LEU A 53 8.96 -5.28 -6.77
N LEU A 54 8.72 -4.47 -5.73
CA LEU A 54 7.38 -4.27 -5.16
C LEU A 54 6.40 -3.67 -6.17
N PHE A 55 6.86 -2.76 -7.02
CA PHE A 55 6.03 -2.17 -8.09
C PHE A 55 5.70 -3.18 -9.19
N LEU A 56 6.61 -4.10 -9.50
CA LEU A 56 6.39 -5.20 -10.47
C LEU A 56 5.56 -6.36 -9.89
N LEU A 57 5.72 -6.64 -8.60
CA LEU A 57 4.97 -7.66 -7.84
C LEU A 57 3.56 -7.21 -7.50
N ALA A 58 3.32 -5.89 -7.37
CA ALA A 58 1.98 -5.34 -7.44
C ALA A 58 1.44 -5.65 -8.84
N PRO A 59 0.49 -6.60 -8.99
CA PRO A 59 0.00 -6.99 -10.29
C PRO A 59 -0.95 -5.89 -10.79
N ILE A 60 -0.36 -4.78 -11.23
CA ILE A 60 -1.05 -3.67 -11.90
C ILE A 60 -1.29 -4.06 -13.36
N VAL A 61 -0.40 -4.89 -13.93
CA VAL A 61 -0.39 -5.26 -15.35
C VAL A 61 -1.29 -6.46 -15.66
N TYR A 62 -1.60 -7.31 -14.68
CA TYR A 62 -2.37 -8.53 -14.91
C TYR A 62 -3.60 -8.60 -14.00
N ILE A 63 -4.75 -8.18 -14.52
CA ILE A 63 -6.06 -8.40 -13.92
C ILE A 63 -6.57 -9.74 -14.47
N PRO A 64 -6.56 -10.85 -13.68
CA PRO A 64 -7.09 -12.10 -14.15
C PRO A 64 -8.60 -11.97 -14.39
N ASN A 65 -9.04 -12.29 -15.60
CA ASN A 65 -10.47 -12.38 -15.91
C ASN A 65 -11.08 -13.53 -15.12
N VAL A 66 -11.92 -13.17 -14.14
CA VAL A 66 -12.91 -13.96 -13.39
C VAL A 66 -13.07 -15.41 -13.86
N SER A 67 -12.21 -16.30 -13.36
CA SER A 67 -12.40 -17.75 -13.51
C SER A 67 -11.75 -18.59 -12.40
N ASN A 68 -10.83 -18.03 -11.60
CA ASN A 68 -10.21 -18.73 -10.47
C ASN A 68 -10.44 -18.01 -9.14
N THR A 69 -11.50 -18.42 -8.43
CA THR A 69 -11.96 -17.86 -7.15
C THR A 69 -10.85 -17.80 -6.08
N ILE A 70 -10.02 -18.85 -5.99
CA ILE A 70 -8.93 -18.94 -4.98
C ILE A 70 -7.81 -17.94 -5.25
N LEU A 71 -7.40 -17.79 -6.52
CA LEU A 71 -6.32 -16.89 -6.89
C LEU A 71 -6.72 -15.43 -6.60
N THR A 72 -7.96 -15.05 -6.91
CA THR A 72 -8.50 -13.72 -6.58
C THR A 72 -8.54 -13.46 -5.08
N HIS A 73 -8.85 -14.46 -4.25
CA HIS A 73 -8.78 -14.32 -2.79
C HIS A 73 -7.36 -14.08 -2.29
N ILE A 74 -6.39 -14.81 -2.83
CA ILE A 74 -4.97 -14.63 -2.47
C ILE A 74 -4.49 -13.23 -2.90
N LEU A 75 -4.84 -12.80 -4.10
CA LEU A 75 -4.46 -11.48 -4.61
C LEU A 75 -5.13 -10.34 -3.82
N MET A 76 -6.38 -10.50 -3.35
CA MET A 76 -7.07 -9.53 -2.49
C MET A 76 -6.36 -9.29 -1.14
N MET A 77 -5.48 -10.20 -0.69
CA MET A 77 -4.63 -9.97 0.49
C MET A 77 -3.48 -9.00 0.21
N ASN A 78 -3.16 -8.70 -1.05
CA ASN A 78 -2.23 -7.64 -1.37
C ASN A 78 -2.99 -6.29 -1.29
N PRO A 79 -2.58 -5.36 -0.41
CA PRO A 79 -3.28 -4.07 -0.24
C PRO A 79 -3.32 -3.24 -1.53
N VAL A 80 -2.31 -3.35 -2.41
CA VAL A 80 -2.27 -2.63 -3.69
C VAL A 80 -3.30 -3.22 -4.66
N TYR A 81 -3.37 -4.55 -4.77
CA TYR A 81 -4.36 -5.21 -5.62
C TYR A 81 -5.79 -4.94 -5.13
N TYR A 82 -6.01 -4.97 -3.82
CA TYR A 82 -7.28 -4.63 -3.21
C TYR A 82 -7.76 -3.22 -3.58
N LEU A 83 -6.87 -2.22 -3.54
CA LEU A 83 -7.21 -0.84 -3.92
C LEU A 83 -7.52 -0.70 -5.42
N VAL A 84 -6.70 -1.29 -6.29
CA VAL A 84 -6.88 -1.23 -7.75
C VAL A 84 -8.17 -1.95 -8.17
N ASN A 85 -8.38 -3.17 -7.67
CA ASN A 85 -9.58 -3.94 -7.98
C ASN A 85 -10.85 -3.29 -7.42
N GLY A 86 -10.81 -2.73 -6.20
CA GLY A 86 -11.93 -2.00 -5.60
C GLY A 86 -12.29 -0.73 -6.36
N MET A 87 -11.29 0.03 -6.83
CA MET A 87 -11.49 1.19 -7.69
C MET A 87 -12.14 0.80 -9.03
N GLN A 88 -11.67 -0.29 -9.66
CA GLN A 88 -12.23 -0.80 -10.91
C GLN A 88 -13.69 -1.27 -10.75
N GLN A 89 -14.00 -2.02 -9.68
CA GLN A 89 -15.36 -2.47 -9.40
C GLN A 89 -16.30 -1.29 -9.11
N SER A 90 -15.80 -0.23 -8.44
CA SER A 90 -16.57 0.99 -8.17
C SER A 90 -16.94 1.76 -9.44
N VAL A 91 -16.05 1.76 -10.45
CA VAL A 91 -16.25 2.45 -11.73
C VAL A 91 -17.09 1.62 -12.72
N ILE A 92 -16.87 0.30 -12.78
CA ILE A 92 -17.47 -0.55 -13.84
C ILE A 92 -18.78 -1.22 -13.42
N VAL A 93 -18.90 -1.65 -12.15
CA VAL A 93 -20.00 -2.53 -11.70
C VAL A 93 -20.92 -1.82 -10.70
N GLY A 94 -20.41 -0.83 -9.97
CA GLY A 94 -21.24 0.11 -9.21
C GLY A 94 -21.84 -0.43 -7.91
N HIS A 95 -22.57 -1.53 -7.97
CA HIS A 95 -23.40 -1.97 -6.84
C HIS A 95 -22.66 -2.86 -5.81
N ASP A 96 -21.63 -3.61 -6.22
CA ASP A 96 -20.97 -4.61 -5.36
C ASP A 96 -19.59 -4.23 -4.80
N ALA A 97 -19.10 -3.02 -5.08
CA ALA A 97 -17.72 -2.64 -4.75
C ALA A 97 -17.41 -2.58 -3.23
N LEU A 98 -18.43 -2.39 -2.38
CA LEU A 98 -18.28 -2.32 -0.91
C LEU A 98 -18.75 -3.60 -0.20
N ASN A 99 -19.15 -4.64 -0.95
CA ASN A 99 -19.87 -5.78 -0.40
C ASN A 99 -18.95 -6.83 0.27
N HIS A 100 -17.63 -6.59 0.27
CA HIS A 100 -16.63 -7.54 0.79
C HIS A 100 -15.97 -7.08 2.10
N ILE A 101 -16.77 -6.93 3.16
CA ILE A 101 -16.36 -6.38 4.46
C ILE A 101 -15.09 -7.02 5.06
N SER A 102 -14.87 -8.32 4.79
CA SER A 102 -13.69 -9.06 5.25
C SER A 102 -12.38 -8.50 4.69
N TYR A 103 -12.35 -8.04 3.43
CA TYR A 103 -11.13 -7.45 2.85
C TYR A 103 -10.88 -6.03 3.36
N HIS A 104 -11.93 -5.26 3.61
CA HIS A 104 -11.80 -3.94 4.24
C HIS A 104 -11.11 -4.07 5.61
N PHE A 105 -11.55 -5.03 6.43
CA PHE A 105 -10.96 -5.28 7.75
C PHE A 105 -9.49 -5.73 7.66
N TYR A 106 -9.18 -6.63 6.72
CA TYR A 106 -7.81 -7.05 6.48
C TYR A 106 -6.92 -5.86 6.05
N PHE A 107 -7.41 -5.01 5.14
CA PHE A 107 -6.70 -3.82 4.70
C PHE A 107 -6.42 -2.85 5.85
N TYR A 108 -7.41 -2.61 6.73
CA TYR A 108 -7.20 -1.78 7.92
C TYR A 108 -6.19 -2.37 8.89
N SER A 109 -6.21 -3.69 9.10
CA SER A 109 -5.23 -4.38 9.94
C SER A 109 -3.82 -4.24 9.37
N PHE A 110 -3.66 -4.41 8.05
CA PHE A 110 -2.40 -4.20 7.35
C PHE A 110 -1.91 -2.74 7.46
N MET A 111 -2.80 -1.77 7.29
CA MET A 111 -2.50 -0.35 7.48
C MET A 111 -2.05 -0.03 8.91
N GLY A 112 -2.74 -0.57 9.92
CA GLY A 112 -2.33 -0.42 11.31
C GLY A 112 -0.93 -0.98 11.56
N LEU A 113 -0.63 -2.15 11.00
CA LEU A 113 0.68 -2.79 11.10
C LEU A 113 1.78 -1.94 10.41
N MET A 114 1.49 -1.38 9.22
CA MET A 114 2.40 -0.43 8.56
C MET A 114 2.70 0.78 9.44
N VAL A 115 1.68 1.37 10.08
CA VAL A 115 1.87 2.51 10.99
C VAL A 115 2.73 2.13 12.18
N VAL A 116 2.51 0.95 12.78
CA VAL A 116 3.36 0.45 13.88
C VAL A 116 4.82 0.30 13.42
N PHE A 117 5.07 -0.25 12.24
CA PHE A 117 6.43 -0.32 11.69
C PHE A 117 7.04 1.05 11.45
N CYS A 118 6.26 2.00 10.93
CA CYS A 118 6.71 3.39 10.77
C CYS A 118 7.14 4.01 12.11
N PHE A 119 6.39 3.77 13.19
CA PHE A 119 6.75 4.24 14.54
C PHE A 119 7.99 3.53 15.09
N ALA A 120 8.08 2.21 14.92
CA ALA A 120 9.25 1.44 15.36
C ALA A 120 10.53 1.88 14.65
N LEU A 121 10.47 2.08 13.33
CA LEU A 121 11.59 2.60 12.55
C LEU A 121 11.95 4.03 12.95
N LYS A 122 10.95 4.88 13.23
CA LYS A 122 11.20 6.24 13.72
C LYS A 122 11.93 6.23 15.05
N ASP A 123 11.50 5.41 16.00
CA ASP A 123 12.16 5.28 17.29
C ASP A 123 13.60 4.77 17.12
N TYR A 124 13.80 3.73 16.30
CA TYR A 124 15.12 3.20 15.99
C TYR A 124 16.06 4.25 15.36
N VAL A 125 15.58 5.05 14.41
CA VAL A 125 16.34 6.15 13.80
C VAL A 125 16.70 7.22 14.85
N SER A 126 15.79 7.53 15.78
CA SER A 126 16.08 8.49 16.86
C SER A 126 17.10 7.98 17.87
N GLN A 127 17.20 6.67 18.10
CA GLN A 127 18.20 6.07 19.00
C GLN A 127 19.60 5.99 18.36
N LEU A 128 19.70 5.91 17.03
CA LEU A 128 20.99 5.85 16.34
C LEU A 128 21.67 7.23 16.23
N ARG A 129 20.91 8.31 16.06
CA ARG A 129 21.43 9.68 16.00
C ARG A 129 22.28 10.14 17.20
N PRO A 130 21.91 9.88 18.48
CA PRO A 130 22.72 10.30 19.62
C PRO A 130 24.07 9.56 19.70
N ASN A 131 24.20 8.37 19.11
CA ASN A 131 25.45 7.61 19.12
C ASN A 131 26.51 8.21 18.19
N GLU A 132 26.13 8.98 17.17
CA GLU A 132 27.09 9.67 16.29
C GLU A 132 27.74 10.89 16.97
N HIS A 133 27.04 11.53 17.93
CA HIS A 133 27.59 12.67 18.68
C HIS A 133 28.43 12.26 19.89
N GLY A 134 28.28 11.03 20.38
CA GLY A 134 29.10 10.49 21.48
C GLY A 134 30.48 9.97 21.07
N VAL A 135 30.69 9.66 19.79
CA VAL A 135 31.96 9.11 19.28
C VAL A 135 33.03 10.19 19.15
N HIS A 136 32.66 11.41 18.73
CA HIS A 136 33.61 12.53 18.60
C HIS A 136 34.25 12.98 19.93
N HIS A 137 33.69 12.59 21.08
CA HIS A 137 34.24 12.96 22.38
C HIS A 137 35.27 11.96 22.92
N LYS A 138 35.35 10.75 22.37
CA LYS A 138 36.31 9.72 22.82
C LYS A 138 37.61 9.69 22.04
N ASP A 139 37.67 10.30 20.86
CA ASP A 139 38.87 10.32 20.03
C ASP A 139 39.82 11.50 20.37
N ASN A 140 39.44 12.35 21.32
CA ASN A 140 40.20 13.54 21.75
C ASN A 140 40.72 13.45 23.21
N GLN A 141 40.79 12.25 23.80
CA GLN A 141 41.47 11.98 25.08
C GLN A 141 42.50 10.87 24.91
#